data_AF-A0A1G6Q8A7-F1
#
_entry.id   AF-A0A1G6Q8A7-F1
#
_cell.length_a   1.000
_cell.length_b   1.000
_cell.length_c   1.000
_cell.angle_alpha   90.00
_cell.angle_beta   90.00
_cell.angle_gamma   90.00
#
_symmetry.space_group_name_H-M   'P 1'
#
loop_
_entity.id
_entity.type
_entity.pdbx_description
1 polymer ?
#
loop_
_entity_poly.entity_id
_entity_poly.type
_entity_poly.pdbx_seq_one_letter_code
_entity_poly.pdbx_strand_id
1 'polypeptide(L)'
;MISLFRKIRQKLLQEGKIVNYLKYAIGEILLVVIGILIALQVNNWNQNRINSKQEYSYYQRLLEDILEEKIILEATLNYSNQVILHAKNAMAIFENSTNANPNPLENLLDLDYDLAKSVVEDLRKDESLKKIYGF
;
A
#
# COMPACT_ATOMS: atom_id res chain seq x y z
N MET A 1 15.43 14.08 38.89
CA MET A 1 16.62 14.93 39.10
C MET A 1 17.63 14.13 39.91
N ILE A 2 18.79 13.82 39.34
CA ILE A 2 19.80 12.95 39.97
C ILE A 2 20.28 13.58 41.29
N SER A 3 20.22 12.81 42.39
CA SER A 3 20.52 13.28 43.75
C SER A 3 21.95 13.82 43.92
N LEU A 4 22.85 13.42 43.02
CA LEU A 4 24.24 13.85 42.96
C LEU A 4 24.38 15.35 42.65
N PHE A 5 23.65 15.86 41.65
CA PHE A 5 23.68 17.29 41.27
C PHE A 5 23.06 18.19 42.32
N ARG A 6 22.06 17.68 43.06
CA ARG A 6 21.47 18.39 44.20
C ARG A 6 22.49 18.66 45.30
N LYS A 7 23.30 17.65 45.66
CA LYS A 7 24.34 17.77 46.70
C LYS A 7 25.44 18.76 46.30
N ILE A 8 25.86 18.76 45.02
CA ILE A 8 26.91 19.65 44.50
C ILE A 8 26.46 21.12 44.56
N ARG A 9 25.22 21.43 44.17
CA ARG A 9 24.70 22.81 44.26
C ARG A 9 24.59 23.33 45.68
N GLN A 10 24.12 22.50 46.61
CA GLN A 10 24.02 22.88 48.03
C GLN A 10 25.40 23.22 48.60
N LYS A 11 26.43 22.44 48.24
CA LYS A 11 27.81 22.70 48.66
C LYS A 11 28.38 24.00 48.08
N LEU A 12 28.13 24.28 46.79
CA LEU A 12 28.60 25.49 46.12
C LEU A 12 27.91 26.78 46.62
N LEU A 13 26.64 26.68 47.02
CA LEU A 13 25.90 27.78 47.67
C LEU A 13 26.44 28.07 49.07
N GLN A 14 26.77 27.04 49.86
CA GLN A 14 27.40 27.21 51.18
C GLN A 14 28.79 27.83 51.09
N GLU A 15 29.52 27.61 49.99
CA GLU A 15 30.83 28.23 49.73
C GLU A 15 30.75 29.65 49.14
N GLY A 16 29.56 30.24 48.96
CA GLY A 16 29.39 31.59 48.39
C GLY A 16 29.69 31.70 46.87
N LYS A 17 29.85 30.58 46.16
CA LYS A 17 30.25 30.53 44.74
C LYS A 17 29.03 30.58 43.80
N ILE A 18 28.33 31.71 43.79
CA ILE A 18 27.10 31.92 43.00
C ILE A 18 27.32 31.70 41.49
N VAL A 19 28.45 32.17 40.94
CA VAL A 19 28.80 31.99 39.51
C VAL A 19 28.92 30.52 39.13
N ASN A 20 29.50 29.70 40.01
CA ASN A 20 29.64 28.26 39.77
C ASN A 20 28.29 27.56 39.87
N TYR A 21 27.46 27.92 40.85
CA TYR A 21 26.09 27.42 40.97
C TYR A 21 25.28 27.62 39.67
N LEU A 22 25.33 28.82 39.08
CA LEU A 22 24.61 29.12 37.83
C LEU A 22 25.09 28.26 36.66
N LYS A 23 26.41 28.06 36.50
CA LYS A 23 26.97 27.18 35.46
C LYS A 23 26.45 25.74 35.58
N TYR A 24 26.40 25.19 36.79
CA TYR A 24 25.91 23.83 37.02
C TYR A 24 24.40 23.70 36.83
N ALA A 25 23.61 24.71 37.20
CA ALA A 25 22.17 24.72 36.97
C ALA A 25 21.81 24.74 35.48
N ILE A 26 22.54 25.51 34.67
CA ILE A 26 22.37 25.53 33.21
C ILE A 26 22.73 24.17 32.60
N GLY A 27 23.81 23.54 33.07
CA GLY A 27 24.19 22.19 32.63
C GLY A 27 23.13 21.14 32.90
N GLU A 28 22.45 21.20 34.06
CA GLU A 28 21.35 20.29 34.40
C GLU A 28 20.14 20.49 33.47
N ILE A 29 19.77 21.73 33.17
CA ILE A 29 18.68 22.05 32.25
C ILE A 29 19.01 21.51 30.86
N LEU A 30 20.22 21.73 30.35
CA LEU A 30 20.64 21.23 29.04
C LEU A 30 20.60 19.70 28.97
N LEU A 31 21.04 19.00 30.02
CA LEU A 31 20.96 17.54 30.11
C LEU A 31 19.52 17.03 30.06
N VAL A 32 18.62 17.67 30.80
CA VAL A 32 17.19 17.32 30.79
C VAL A 32 16.58 17.59 29.41
N VAL A 33 16.91 18.72 28.80
CA VAL A 33 16.43 19.08 27.45
C VAL A 33 16.90 18.06 26.43
N ILE A 34 18.17 17.65 26.44
CA ILE A 34 18.69 16.61 25.55
C ILE A 34 17.94 15.28 25.76
N GLY A 35 17.69 14.90 27.01
CA GLY A 35 16.93 13.68 27.31
C GLY A 35 15.51 13.70 26.75
N ILE A 36 14.80 14.83 26.90
CA ILE A 36 13.45 15.02 26.34
C ILE A 36 13.49 15.00 24.81
N LEU A 37 14.46 15.67 24.19
CA LEU A 37 14.59 15.71 22.74
C LEU A 37 14.85 14.32 22.15
N ILE A 38 15.71 13.51 22.78
CA ILE A 38 15.95 12.13 22.34
C ILE A 38 14.68 11.29 22.50
N ALA A 39 13.99 11.39 23.64
CA ALA A 39 12.73 10.67 23.85
C ALA A 39 11.67 11.04 22.79
N LEU A 40 11.54 12.34 22.46
CA LEU A 40 10.66 12.81 21.40
C LEU A 40 11.09 12.30 20.02
N GLN A 41 12.38 12.32 19.70
CA GLN A 41 12.88 11.80 18.42
C GLN A 41 12.60 10.30 18.26
N VAL A 42 12.83 9.50 19.29
CA VAL A 42 12.53 8.06 19.28
C VAL A 42 11.04 7.82 19.08
N ASN A 43 10.18 8.58 19.79
CA ASN A 43 8.73 8.48 19.64
C ASN A 43 8.28 8.85 18.21
N ASN A 44 8.78 9.97 17.67
CA ASN A 44 8.45 10.43 16.32
C ASN A 44 8.93 9.45 15.25
N TRP A 45 10.13 8.87 15.40
CA TRP A 45 10.64 7.85 14.48
C TRP A 45 9.77 6.59 14.49
N ASN A 46 9.35 6.11 15.67
CA ASN A 46 8.44 4.97 15.76
C ASN A 46 7.07 5.28 15.14
N GLN A 47 6.53 6.47 15.37
CA GLN A 47 5.27 6.90 14.76
C GLN A 47 5.37 6.96 13.24
N ASN A 48 6.46 7.54 12.70
CA ASN A 48 6.69 7.59 11.25
C ASN A 48 6.78 6.18 10.66
N ARG A 49 7.47 5.24 11.33
CA ARG A 49 7.54 3.84 10.88
C ARG A 49 6.15 3.19 10.82
N ILE A 50 5.32 3.42 11.84
CA ILE A 50 3.93 2.90 11.87
C ILE A 50 3.12 3.51 10.74
N ASN A 51 3.21 4.84 10.55
CA ASN A 51 2.50 5.56 9.51
C ASN A 51 2.91 5.07 8.11
N SER A 52 4.21 4.92 7.83
CA SER A 52 4.69 4.42 6.54
C SER A 52 4.24 2.98 6.26
N LYS A 53 4.16 2.14 7.30
CA LYS A 53 3.62 0.77 7.15
C LYS A 53 2.13 0.80 6.81
N GLN A 54 1.36 1.69 7.44
CA GLN A 54 -0.06 1.86 7.14
C GLN A 54 -0.27 2.43 5.74
N GLU A 55 0.50 3.44 5.35
CA GLU A 55 0.50 4.01 4.00
C GLU A 55 0.75 2.95 2.94
N TYR A 56 1.77 2.12 3.12
CA TYR A 56 2.04 1.00 2.21
C TYR A 56 0.89 0.00 2.14
N SER A 57 0.26 -0.30 3.28
CA SER A 57 -0.92 -1.19 3.29
C SER A 57 -2.10 -0.59 2.54
N TYR A 58 -2.35 0.72 2.64
CA TYR A 58 -3.40 1.38 1.88
C TYR A 58 -3.08 1.38 0.38
N TYR A 59 -1.83 1.66 0.03
CA TYR A 59 -1.37 1.59 -1.36
C TYR A 59 -1.59 0.20 -1.97
N GLN A 60 -1.24 -0.87 -1.24
CA GLN A 60 -1.47 -2.24 -1.71
C GLN A 60 -2.94 -2.57 -1.90
N ARG A 61 -3.80 -2.16 -0.96
CA ARG A 61 -5.26 -2.37 -1.07
C ARG A 61 -5.84 -1.65 -2.29
N LEU A 62 -5.47 -0.39 -2.49
CA LEU A 62 -5.94 0.38 -3.64
C LEU A 62 -5.47 -0.24 -4.96
N LEU A 63 -4.24 -0.75 -5.01
CA LEU A 63 -3.73 -1.44 -6.18
C LEU A 63 -4.52 -2.72 -6.47
N GLU A 64 -4.81 -3.51 -5.44
CA GLU A 64 -5.61 -4.73 -5.54
C GLU A 64 -7.02 -4.43 -6.04
N ASP A 65 -7.70 -3.42 -5.47
CA ASP A 65 -9.03 -2.99 -5.88
C ASP A 65 -9.06 -2.59 -7.38
N ILE A 66 -8.06 -1.83 -7.84
CA ILE A 66 -7.96 -1.40 -9.25
C ILE A 66 -7.71 -2.59 -10.18
N LEU A 67 -6.88 -3.55 -9.76
CA LEU A 67 -6.61 -4.75 -10.57
C LEU A 67 -7.85 -5.63 -10.66
N GLU A 68 -8.60 -5.79 -9.57
CA GLU A 68 -9.88 -6.50 -9.58
C GLU A 68 -10.88 -5.81 -10.50
N GLU A 69 -11.01 -4.48 -10.40
CA GLU A 69 -11.91 -3.71 -11.26
C GLU A 69 -11.54 -3.84 -12.74
N LYS A 70 -10.23 -3.84 -13.07
CA LYS A 70 -9.76 -4.09 -14.43
C LYS A 70 -10.22 -5.45 -14.95
N ILE A 71 -10.07 -6.52 -14.16
CA ILE A 71 -10.48 -7.88 -14.55
C ILE A 71 -11.99 -7.95 -14.80
N ILE A 72 -12.78 -7.34 -13.93
CA ILE A 72 -14.25 -7.30 -14.07
C ILE A 72 -14.64 -6.54 -15.34
N LEU A 73 -13.97 -5.43 -15.64
CA LEU A 73 -14.26 -4.63 -16.82
C LEU A 73 -13.92 -5.39 -18.11
N GLU A 74 -12.78 -6.09 -18.15
CA GLU A 74 -12.39 -6.95 -19.28
C GLU A 74 -13.39 -8.09 -19.50
N ALA A 75 -13.83 -8.75 -18.43
CA ALA A 75 -14.87 -9.77 -18.50
C ALA A 75 -16.20 -9.20 -19.03
N THR A 76 -16.58 -8.00 -18.59
CA THR A 76 -17.80 -7.30 -19.02
C THR A 76 -17.73 -6.92 -20.51
N LEU A 77 -16.58 -6.44 -20.98
CA LEU A 77 -16.36 -6.13 -22.39
C LEU A 77 -16.44 -7.39 -23.24
N ASN A 78 -15.83 -8.48 -22.79
CA ASN A 78 -15.89 -9.75 -23.51
C ASN A 78 -17.33 -10.27 -23.60
N TYR A 79 -18.05 -10.28 -22.49
CA TYR A 79 -19.46 -10.66 -22.45
C TYR A 79 -20.31 -9.80 -23.41
N SER A 80 -20.11 -8.48 -23.39
CA SER A 80 -20.81 -7.56 -24.29
C SER A 80 -20.53 -7.87 -25.76
N ASN A 81 -19.27 -8.18 -26.10
CA ASN A 81 -18.89 -8.59 -27.45
C ASN A 81 -19.56 -9.91 -27.87
N GLN A 82 -19.67 -10.88 -26.97
CA GLN A 82 -20.39 -12.13 -27.24
C GLN A 82 -21.88 -11.88 -27.49
N VAL A 83 -22.53 -11.05 -26.66
CA VAL A 83 -23.94 -10.67 -26.86
C VAL A 83 -24.14 -10.01 -28.24
N ILE A 84 -23.25 -9.11 -28.64
CA ILE A 84 -23.29 -8.47 -29.96
C ILE A 84 -23.11 -9.51 -31.07
N LEU A 85 -22.19 -10.46 -30.92
CA LEU A 85 -21.96 -11.53 -31.90
C LEU A 85 -23.20 -12.41 -32.05
N HIS A 86 -23.80 -12.86 -30.95
CA HIS A 86 -25.02 -13.68 -30.99
C HIS A 86 -26.20 -12.91 -31.60
N ALA A 87 -26.35 -11.62 -31.28
CA ALA A 87 -27.37 -10.77 -31.88
C ALA A 87 -27.17 -10.64 -33.41
N LYS A 88 -25.93 -10.43 -33.87
CA LYS A 88 -25.59 -10.40 -35.31
C LYS A 88 -25.92 -11.72 -36.00
N ASN A 89 -25.57 -12.86 -35.38
CA ASN A 89 -25.87 -14.18 -35.94
C ASN A 89 -27.38 -14.43 -36.01
N ALA A 90 -28.14 -14.05 -34.98
CA ALA A 90 -29.59 -14.16 -34.99
C ALA A 90 -30.20 -13.29 -36.11
N MET A 91 -29.79 -12.02 -36.23
CA MET A 91 -30.24 -11.14 -37.32
C MET A 91 -29.94 -11.73 -38.70
N ALA A 92 -28.74 -12.29 -38.91
CA ALA A 92 -28.38 -12.93 -40.18
C ALA A 92 -29.28 -14.14 -40.53
N ILE A 93 -29.68 -14.93 -39.52
CA ILE A 93 -30.63 -16.05 -39.70
C ILE A 93 -32.01 -15.53 -40.11
N PHE A 94 -32.48 -14.43 -39.50
CA PHE A 94 -33.76 -13.80 -39.86
C PHE A 94 -33.73 -13.14 -41.24
N GLU A 95 -32.59 -12.58 -41.65
CA GLU A 95 -32.43 -11.89 -42.94
C GLU A 95 -32.17 -12.85 -44.12
N ASN A 96 -31.57 -14.03 -43.92
CA ASN A 96 -31.28 -14.96 -45.01
C ASN A 96 -31.30 -16.45 -44.56
N SER A 97 -32.42 -17.14 -44.78
CA SER A 97 -32.72 -18.45 -44.19
C SER A 97 -32.04 -19.68 -44.82
N THR A 98 -30.95 -19.55 -45.60
CA THR A 98 -30.39 -20.69 -46.36
C THR A 98 -28.99 -21.16 -45.98
N ASN A 99 -28.21 -20.43 -45.16
CA ASN A 99 -26.82 -20.80 -44.83
C ASN A 99 -26.45 -20.62 -43.33
N ALA A 100 -27.29 -21.04 -42.40
CA ALA A 100 -26.97 -20.95 -40.97
C ALA A 100 -25.97 -22.05 -40.53
N ASN A 101 -24.83 -21.64 -39.95
CA ASN A 101 -23.82 -22.52 -39.37
C ASN A 101 -24.44 -23.35 -38.21
N PRO A 102 -24.37 -24.69 -38.24
CA PRO A 102 -25.19 -25.55 -37.38
C PRO A 102 -24.77 -25.61 -35.90
N ASN A 103 -23.64 -25.03 -35.47
CA ASN A 103 -23.25 -25.13 -34.06
C ASN A 103 -22.70 -23.82 -33.44
N PRO A 104 -23.60 -22.97 -32.90
CA PRO A 104 -23.24 -21.71 -32.23
C PRO A 104 -22.39 -21.88 -30.95
N LEU A 105 -22.32 -23.10 -30.39
CA LEU A 105 -21.63 -23.42 -29.13
C LEU A 105 -20.11 -23.61 -29.27
N GLU A 106 -19.61 -23.94 -30.45
CA GLU A 106 -18.18 -24.24 -30.67
C GLU A 106 -17.31 -22.97 -30.53
N ASN A 107 -17.80 -21.83 -31.03
CA ASN A 107 -17.13 -20.53 -30.91
C ASN A 107 -17.14 -19.96 -29.48
N LEU A 108 -17.98 -20.49 -28.59
CA LEU A 108 -18.06 -20.07 -27.18
C LEU A 108 -16.98 -20.73 -26.30
N LEU A 109 -16.54 -21.96 -26.64
CA LEU A 109 -15.53 -22.68 -25.85
C LEU A 109 -14.10 -22.21 -26.13
N ASP A 110 -13.76 -21.92 -27.39
CA ASP A 110 -12.39 -21.54 -27.77
C ASP A 110 -11.99 -20.15 -27.22
N LEU A 111 -12.97 -19.24 -27.09
CA LEU A 111 -12.72 -17.88 -26.61
C LEU A 111 -12.51 -17.79 -25.09
N ASP A 112 -13.15 -18.67 -24.30
CA ASP A 112 -12.99 -18.71 -22.84
C ASP A 112 -11.58 -19.18 -22.45
N TYR A 113 -11.00 -20.10 -23.23
CA TYR A 113 -9.62 -20.55 -23.06
C TYR A 113 -8.60 -19.46 -23.39
N ASP A 114 -8.77 -18.75 -24.51
CA ASP A 114 -7.85 -17.66 -24.88
C ASP A 114 -7.95 -16.46 -23.93
N LEU A 115 -9.16 -16.16 -23.42
CA LEU A 115 -9.34 -15.15 -22.37
C LEU A 115 -8.62 -15.57 -21.08
N ALA A 116 -8.90 -16.78 -20.57
CA ALA A 116 -8.24 -17.29 -19.37
C ALA A 116 -6.71 -17.29 -19.52
N LYS A 117 -6.20 -17.65 -20.69
CA LYS A 117 -4.78 -17.65 -20.99
C LYS A 117 -4.18 -16.24 -21.08
N SER A 118 -4.90 -15.28 -21.66
CA SER A 118 -4.46 -13.88 -21.73
C SER A 118 -4.41 -13.22 -20.35
N VAL A 119 -5.44 -13.44 -19.51
CA VAL A 119 -5.49 -12.97 -18.13
C VAL A 119 -4.36 -13.58 -17.31
N VAL A 120 -4.12 -14.89 -17.43
CA VAL A 120 -3.02 -15.57 -16.74
C VAL A 120 -1.66 -15.03 -17.17
N GLU A 121 -1.46 -14.73 -18.46
CA GLU A 121 -0.20 -14.15 -18.94
C GLU A 121 0.00 -12.69 -18.51
N ASP A 122 -1.06 -11.90 -18.45
CA ASP A 122 -0.98 -10.52 -17.96
C ASP A 122 -0.69 -10.49 -16.45
N LEU A 123 -1.30 -11.39 -15.67
CA LEU A 123 -0.95 -11.60 -14.26
C LEU A 123 0.50 -12.09 -14.08
N ARG A 124 1.04 -12.90 -15.01
CA ARG A 124 2.43 -13.39 -14.95
C ARG A 124 3.46 -12.32 -15.29
N LYS A 125 3.10 -11.36 -16.13
CA LYS A 125 3.98 -10.25 -16.55
C LYS A 125 4.01 -9.10 -15.55
N ASP A 126 3.04 -9.03 -14.64
CA ASP A 126 3.01 -7.99 -13.61
C ASP A 126 4.09 -8.22 -12.53
N GLU A 127 5.21 -7.50 -12.66
CA GLU A 127 6.31 -7.49 -11.69
C GLU A 127 5.88 -7.06 -10.28
N SER A 128 4.75 -6.36 -10.16
CA SER A 128 4.18 -5.92 -8.88
C SER A 128 3.71 -7.10 -8.04
N LEU A 129 3.17 -8.15 -8.69
CA LEU A 129 2.69 -9.37 -8.03
C LEU A 129 3.83 -10.32 -7.66
N LYS A 130 4.93 -10.35 -8.43
CA LYS A 130 6.14 -11.14 -8.08
C LYS A 130 6.77 -10.69 -6.76
N LYS A 131 6.77 -9.38 -6.48
CA LYS A 131 7.24 -8.83 -5.19
C LYS A 131 6.36 -9.20 -4.00
N ILE A 132 5.07 -9.46 -4.22
CA ILE A 132 4.12 -9.84 -3.17
C ILE A 132 4.26 -11.33 -2.81
N TYR A 133 4.54 -12.19 -3.80
CA TYR A 133 4.64 -13.64 -3.61
C TYR A 133 6.07 -14.20 -3.52
N GLY A 134 7.11 -13.39 -3.68
CA GLY A 134 8.50 -13.80 -3.39
C GLY A 134 9.08 -14.83 -4.36
N PHE A 135 8.96 -14.59 -5.67
CA PHE A 135 9.74 -15.26 -6.72
C PHE A 135 10.76 -14.31 -7.35
#